data_AF-A0A383CNE8-F1
#
_entry.id   AF-A0A383CNE8-F1
#
_cell.length_a   1.000
_cell.length_b   1.000
_cell.length_c   1.000
_cell.angle_alpha   90.00
_cell.angle_beta   90.00
_cell.angle_gamma   90.00
#
_symmetry.space_group_name_H-M   'P 1'
#
loop_
_entity.id
_entity.type
_entity.pdbx_description
1 polymer ?
#
loop_
_entity_poly.entity_id
_entity_poly.type
_entity_poly.pdbx_seq_one_letter_code
_entity_poly.pdbx_strand_id
1 'polypeptide(L)'
;MIVYAAITFELVNKAAAALAGVGVLVVLKITTEHQAVEHIDFETLMLLTGMMIIVSLIKESGFFTIVSVRIAEITKGSPVKILVLFSIVTAVMSAFLDNVTTVLIIIPIIIELTRGMGLDPKNYVLSQALISNIGGAATLIGDPPNVIIGSKVGLTFNQFIVNMTPAVIPAFIIVLAYIWFINRVEFKPINTSMAKLVSVQLLLQKIRFEFANIRIDRGLMVKSLACLIFAILLFITQT
;
A
#
# COMPACT_ATOMS: atom_id res chain seq x y z
N MET A 1 -31.46 -1.54 -0.23
CA MET A 1 -31.30 -1.15 1.19
C MET A 1 -30.77 -2.28 2.05
N ILE A 2 -31.37 -3.48 2.05
CA ILE A 2 -30.89 -4.61 2.87
C ILE A 2 -29.46 -5.02 2.51
N VAL A 3 -29.14 -5.17 1.22
CA VAL A 3 -27.78 -5.47 0.75
C VAL A 3 -26.77 -4.42 1.20
N TYR A 4 -27.13 -3.13 1.09
CA TYR A 4 -26.29 -2.04 1.57
C TYR A 4 -26.04 -2.14 3.08
N ALA A 5 -27.08 -2.37 3.89
CA ALA A 5 -26.91 -2.56 5.34
C ALA A 5 -26.01 -3.77 5.65
N ALA A 6 -26.19 -4.89 4.95
CA ALA A 6 -25.38 -6.08 5.12
C ALA A 6 -23.89 -5.84 4.79
N ILE A 7 -23.61 -5.07 3.74
CA ILE A 7 -22.25 -4.67 3.36
C ILE A 7 -21.65 -3.66 4.36
N THR A 8 -22.41 -2.65 4.76
CA THR A 8 -21.95 -1.58 5.66
C THR A 8 -21.63 -2.09 7.06
N PHE A 9 -22.45 -2.99 7.60
CA PHE A 9 -22.22 -3.59 8.92
C PHE A 9 -21.38 -4.88 8.85
N GLU A 10 -20.83 -5.20 7.67
CA GLU A 10 -20.02 -6.40 7.41
C GLU A 10 -20.65 -7.70 7.96
N LEU A 11 -21.98 -7.82 7.91
CA LEU A 11 -22.72 -8.96 8.47
C LEU A 11 -22.46 -10.26 7.71
N VAL A 12 -22.11 -10.12 6.43
CA VAL A 12 -21.81 -11.22 5.49
C VAL A 12 -20.74 -10.76 4.49
N ASN A 13 -20.15 -11.72 3.78
CA ASN A 13 -19.20 -11.43 2.72
C ASN A 13 -19.82 -10.49 1.66
N LYS A 14 -19.08 -9.42 1.29
CA LYS A 14 -19.54 -8.36 0.37
C LYS A 14 -19.98 -8.92 -0.99
N ALA A 15 -19.25 -9.89 -1.54
CA ALA A 15 -19.60 -10.54 -2.79
C ALA A 15 -20.85 -11.41 -2.64
N ALA A 16 -20.96 -12.16 -1.54
CA ALA A 16 -22.16 -12.95 -1.26
C ALA A 16 -23.41 -12.07 -1.10
N ALA A 17 -23.31 -10.95 -0.39
CA ALA A 17 -24.41 -9.99 -0.24
C ALA A 17 -24.85 -9.40 -1.58
N ALA A 18 -23.88 -8.99 -2.42
CA ALA A 18 -24.16 -8.42 -3.74
C ALA A 18 -24.83 -9.45 -4.66
N LEU A 19 -24.26 -10.65 -4.77
CA LEU A 19 -24.77 -11.72 -5.63
C LEU A 19 -26.14 -12.23 -5.16
N ALA A 20 -26.34 -12.44 -3.86
CA ALA A 20 -27.64 -12.83 -3.30
C ALA A 20 -28.69 -11.73 -3.53
N GLY A 21 -28.31 -10.47 -3.38
CA GLY A 21 -29.16 -9.32 -3.67
C GLY A 21 -29.64 -9.30 -5.12
N VAL A 22 -28.72 -9.45 -6.07
CA VAL A 22 -29.06 -9.54 -7.51
C VAL A 22 -29.91 -10.79 -7.78
N GLY A 23 -29.56 -11.94 -7.21
CA GLY A 23 -30.33 -13.18 -7.36
C GLY A 23 -31.79 -13.04 -6.92
N VAL A 24 -32.05 -12.35 -5.81
CA VAL A 24 -33.42 -12.04 -5.36
C VAL A 24 -34.15 -11.14 -6.37
N LEU A 25 -33.48 -10.12 -6.92
CA LEU A 25 -34.09 -9.23 -7.93
C LEU A 25 -34.48 -9.98 -9.22
N VAL A 26 -33.65 -10.95 -9.63
CA VAL A 26 -33.93 -11.81 -10.80
C VAL A 26 -35.10 -12.76 -10.52
N VAL A 27 -35.13 -13.41 -9.35
CA VAL A 27 -36.24 -14.31 -8.95
C VAL A 27 -37.57 -13.56 -8.87
N LEU A 28 -37.55 -12.32 -8.37
CA LEU A 28 -38.72 -11.44 -8.31
C LEU A 28 -39.09 -10.81 -9.66
N LYS A 29 -38.34 -11.10 -10.73
CA LYS A 29 -38.51 -10.55 -12.09
C LYS A 29 -38.50 -9.02 -12.14
N ILE A 30 -37.80 -8.38 -11.21
CA ILE A 30 -37.59 -6.93 -11.20
C ILE A 30 -36.53 -6.55 -12.24
N THR A 31 -35.57 -7.45 -12.47
CA THR A 31 -34.56 -7.34 -13.54
C THR A 31 -34.40 -8.69 -14.23
N THR A 32 -33.97 -8.69 -15.49
CA THR A 32 -33.67 -9.93 -16.23
C THR A 32 -32.22 -10.35 -16.00
N GLU A 33 -31.89 -11.63 -16.26
CA GLU A 33 -30.50 -12.11 -16.25
C GLU A 33 -29.58 -11.29 -17.17
N HIS A 34 -30.06 -10.95 -18.37
CA HIS A 34 -29.30 -10.14 -19.33
C HIS A 34 -29.02 -8.74 -18.79
N GLN A 35 -30.04 -8.07 -18.24
CA GLN A 35 -29.85 -6.76 -17.63
C GLN A 35 -28.90 -6.84 -16.44
N ALA A 36 -29.01 -7.84 -15.57
CA ALA A 36 -28.12 -8.00 -14.43
C ALA A 36 -26.65 -8.13 -14.86
N VAL A 37 -26.37 -8.88 -15.94
CA VAL A 37 -25.02 -9.02 -16.50
C VAL A 37 -24.53 -7.72 -17.15
N GLU A 38 -25.39 -6.97 -17.82
CA GLU A 38 -25.03 -5.65 -18.40
C GLU A 38 -24.59 -4.63 -17.35
N HIS A 39 -25.04 -4.76 -16.10
CA HIS A 39 -24.58 -3.90 -15.00
C HIS A 39 -23.17 -4.25 -14.48
N ILE A 40 -22.59 -5.38 -14.92
CA ILE A 40 -21.24 -5.77 -14.54
C ILE A 40 -20.22 -4.98 -15.36
N ASP A 41 -19.39 -4.22 -14.66
CA ASP A 41 -18.29 -3.47 -15.25
C ASP A 41 -17.08 -4.38 -15.48
N PHE A 42 -17.13 -5.15 -16.58
CA PHE A 42 -16.08 -6.12 -16.91
C PHE A 42 -14.73 -5.45 -17.16
N GLU A 43 -14.72 -4.24 -17.70
CA GLU A 43 -13.49 -3.46 -17.91
C GLU A 43 -12.77 -3.22 -16.57
N THR A 44 -13.49 -2.69 -15.58
CA THR A 44 -12.94 -2.49 -14.22
C THR A 44 -12.50 -3.80 -13.58
N LEU A 45 -13.27 -4.88 -13.71
CA LEU A 45 -12.92 -6.18 -13.13
C LEU A 45 -11.65 -6.78 -13.74
N MET A 46 -11.53 -6.75 -15.08
CA MET A 46 -10.33 -7.23 -15.77
C MET A 46 -9.10 -6.38 -15.41
N LEU A 47 -9.28 -5.06 -15.29
CA LEU A 47 -8.24 -4.13 -14.90
C LEU A 47 -7.72 -4.41 -13.49
N LEU A 48 -8.62 -4.51 -12.51
CA LEU A 48 -8.30 -4.84 -11.12
C LEU A 48 -7.61 -6.19 -11.00
N THR A 49 -8.14 -7.20 -11.69
CA THR A 49 -7.58 -8.56 -11.67
C THR A 49 -6.16 -8.58 -12.24
N GLY A 50 -5.93 -7.96 -13.40
CA GLY A 50 -4.61 -7.89 -14.02
C GLY A 50 -3.59 -7.18 -13.14
N MET A 51 -3.96 -6.02 -12.57
CA MET A 51 -3.07 -5.27 -11.69
C MET A 51 -2.75 -6.01 -10.39
N MET A 52 -3.75 -6.67 -9.76
CA MET A 52 -3.52 -7.46 -8.55
C MET A 52 -2.61 -8.66 -8.80
N ILE A 53 -2.70 -9.32 -9.97
CA ILE A 53 -1.78 -10.40 -10.35
C ILE A 53 -0.35 -9.86 -10.43
N ILE A 54 -0.12 -8.76 -11.16
CA ILE A 54 1.21 -8.16 -11.30
C ILE A 54 1.79 -7.80 -9.93
N VAL A 55 1.00 -7.12 -9.09
CA VAL A 55 1.37 -6.75 -7.72
C VAL A 55 1.74 -7.96 -6.88
N SER A 56 0.94 -9.03 -6.93
CA SER A 56 1.20 -10.28 -6.20
C SER A 56 2.51 -10.93 -6.62
N LEU A 57 2.82 -10.95 -7.93
CA LEU A 57 4.09 -11.50 -8.42
C LEU A 57 5.31 -10.68 -7.96
N ILE A 58 5.20 -9.35 -7.92
CA ILE A 58 6.28 -8.49 -7.39
C ILE A 58 6.47 -8.75 -5.90
N LYS A 59 5.38 -8.92 -5.14
CA LYS A 59 5.43 -9.26 -3.72
C LYS A 59 6.13 -10.59 -3.49
N GLU A 60 5.75 -11.64 -4.21
CA GLU A 60 6.38 -12.96 -4.10
C GLU A 60 7.86 -12.96 -4.51
N SER A 61 8.25 -12.08 -5.43
CA SER A 61 9.65 -11.95 -5.85
C SER A 61 10.61 -11.46 -4.75
N GLY A 62 10.09 -10.84 -3.69
CA GLY A 62 10.89 -10.26 -2.61
C GLY A 62 11.43 -8.85 -2.89
N PHE A 63 11.02 -8.20 -4.00
CA PHE A 63 11.44 -6.84 -4.35
C PHE A 63 11.25 -5.84 -3.19
N PHE A 64 10.08 -5.85 -2.57
CA PHE A 64 9.75 -4.92 -1.49
C PHE A 64 10.61 -5.12 -0.25
N THR A 65 10.92 -6.37 0.07
CA THR A 65 11.86 -6.71 1.13
C THR A 65 13.23 -6.08 0.89
N ILE A 66 13.75 -6.16 -0.34
CA ILE A 66 15.03 -5.55 -0.72
C ILE A 66 15.00 -4.03 -0.51
N VAL A 67 13.93 -3.37 -0.98
CA VAL A 67 13.77 -1.92 -0.85
C VAL A 67 13.73 -1.52 0.62
N SER A 68 12.92 -2.19 1.44
CA SER A 68 12.79 -1.87 2.86
C SER A 68 14.07 -2.12 3.65
N VAL A 69 14.81 -3.20 3.39
CA VAL A 69 16.13 -3.44 4.02
C VAL A 69 17.12 -2.34 3.62
N ARG A 70 17.15 -1.98 2.33
CA ARG A 70 18.07 -0.93 1.85
C ARG A 70 17.78 0.42 2.51
N ILE A 71 16.51 0.74 2.70
CA ILE A 71 16.09 1.97 3.38
C ILE A 71 16.47 1.93 4.86
N ALA A 72 16.28 0.79 5.53
CA ALA A 72 16.71 0.62 6.92
C ALA A 72 18.22 0.92 7.08
N GLU A 73 19.08 0.45 6.16
CA GLU A 73 20.52 0.76 6.17
C GLU A 73 20.81 2.26 6.03
N ILE A 74 20.09 2.96 5.15
CA ILE A 74 20.28 4.41 4.90
C ILE A 74 19.91 5.24 6.14
N THR A 75 18.93 4.78 6.93
CA THR A 75 18.50 5.51 8.13
C THR A 75 19.59 5.58 9.20
N LYS A 76 20.55 4.64 9.19
CA LYS A 76 21.66 4.52 10.16
C LYS A 76 21.22 4.64 11.62
N GLY A 77 20.03 4.16 11.95
CA GLY A 77 19.50 4.23 13.32
C GLY A 77 19.10 5.64 13.78
N SER A 78 18.78 6.56 12.88
CA SER A 78 18.17 7.84 13.25
C SER A 78 16.64 7.70 13.30
N PRO A 79 15.99 7.92 14.46
CA PRO A 79 14.53 7.86 14.62
C PRO A 79 13.77 8.69 13.59
N VAL A 80 14.20 9.93 13.35
CA VAL A 80 13.60 10.84 12.37
C VAL A 80 13.77 10.31 10.93
N LYS A 81 14.96 9.81 10.58
CA LYS A 81 15.19 9.27 9.23
C LYS A 81 14.34 8.03 8.99
N ILE A 82 14.17 7.18 10.00
CA ILE A 82 13.28 6.02 9.91
C ILE A 82 11.87 6.48 9.61
N LEU A 83 11.34 7.43 10.38
CA LEU A 83 10.01 7.95 10.15
C LEU A 83 9.86 8.50 8.73
N VAL A 84 10.74 9.41 8.30
CA VAL A 84 10.61 10.11 7.02
C VAL A 84 10.86 9.19 5.83
N LEU A 85 11.96 8.42 5.83
CA LEU A 85 12.33 7.59 4.67
C LEU A 85 11.38 6.42 4.48
N PHE A 86 10.97 5.74 5.56
CA PHE A 86 9.96 4.70 5.43
C PHE A 86 8.63 5.27 4.98
N SER A 87 8.23 6.45 5.46
CA SER A 87 7.00 7.10 5.03
C SER A 87 7.00 7.44 3.53
N ILE A 88 8.10 7.99 3.00
CA ILE A 88 8.24 8.25 1.56
C ILE A 88 8.13 6.96 0.77
N VAL A 89 8.84 5.91 1.20
CA VAL A 89 8.83 4.61 0.52
C VAL A 89 7.45 3.98 0.57
N THR A 90 6.77 4.01 1.71
CA THR A 90 5.39 3.55 1.88
C THR A 90 4.43 4.29 0.97
N ALA A 91 4.54 5.62 0.87
CA ALA A 91 3.67 6.41 0.00
C ALA A 91 3.90 6.05 -1.47
N VAL A 92 5.15 5.96 -1.91
CA VAL A 92 5.50 5.59 -3.29
C VAL A 92 5.11 4.16 -3.60
N MET A 93 5.37 3.22 -2.70
CA MET A 93 4.98 1.82 -2.86
C MET A 93 3.47 1.68 -2.95
N SER A 94 2.73 2.30 -2.02
CA SER A 94 1.26 2.25 -2.02
C SER A 94 0.64 2.98 -3.22
N ALA A 95 1.34 3.90 -3.88
CA ALA A 95 0.88 4.49 -5.12
C ALA A 95 0.83 3.48 -6.29
N PHE A 96 1.50 2.33 -6.19
CA PHE A 96 1.50 1.29 -7.22
C PHE A 96 1.00 -0.07 -6.71
N LEU A 97 0.78 -0.18 -5.41
CA LEU A 97 0.39 -1.40 -4.70
C LEU A 97 -0.85 -1.11 -3.90
N ASP A 98 -1.63 -2.16 -3.62
CA ASP A 98 -2.65 -2.03 -2.59
C ASP A 98 -2.00 -1.64 -1.24
N ASN A 99 -2.65 -0.71 -0.56
CA ASN A 99 -2.27 -0.19 0.75
C ASN A 99 -2.04 -1.32 1.78
N VAL A 100 -2.91 -2.33 1.80
CA VAL A 100 -2.83 -3.47 2.72
C VAL A 100 -1.53 -4.24 2.52
N THR A 101 -1.19 -4.61 1.27
CA THR A 101 0.06 -5.30 0.95
C THR A 101 1.27 -4.48 1.34
N THR A 102 1.26 -3.17 1.07
CA THR A 102 2.37 -2.27 1.43
C THR A 102 2.62 -2.28 2.94
N VAL A 103 1.54 -2.14 3.71
CA VAL A 103 1.59 -2.10 5.18
C VAL A 103 2.05 -3.44 5.76
N LEU A 104 1.54 -4.57 5.24
CA LEU A 104 1.91 -5.91 5.70
C LEU A 104 3.41 -6.22 5.50
N ILE A 105 4.03 -5.64 4.49
CA ILE A 105 5.47 -5.82 4.23
C ILE A 105 6.32 -4.89 5.11
N ILE A 106 5.91 -3.62 5.23
CA ILE A 106 6.71 -2.60 5.89
C ILE A 106 6.63 -2.66 7.43
N ILE A 107 5.46 -2.96 7.99
CA ILE A 107 5.26 -3.00 9.45
C ILE A 107 6.24 -3.95 10.16
N PRO A 108 6.41 -5.22 9.74
CA PRO A 108 7.32 -6.14 10.43
C PRO A 108 8.74 -5.58 10.52
N ILE A 109 9.21 -4.97 9.43
CA ILE A 109 10.56 -4.39 9.31
C ILE A 109 10.70 -3.20 10.26
N ILE A 110 9.70 -2.33 10.31
CA ILE A 110 9.68 -1.20 11.25
C ILE A 110 9.65 -1.67 12.69
N ILE A 111 8.83 -2.67 13.02
CA ILE A 111 8.74 -3.20 14.38
C ILE A 111 10.09 -3.76 14.81
N GLU A 112 10.76 -4.53 13.96
CA GLU A 112 12.06 -5.11 14.27
C GLU A 112 13.14 -4.03 14.43
N LEU A 113 13.18 -3.07 13.52
CA LEU A 113 14.12 -1.95 13.54
C LEU A 113 13.94 -1.08 14.79
N THR A 114 12.70 -0.69 15.10
CA THR A 114 12.40 0.16 16.26
C THR A 114 12.63 -0.55 17.59
N ARG A 115 12.21 -1.81 17.73
CA ARG A 115 12.50 -2.64 18.91
C ARG A 115 13.99 -2.79 19.14
N GLY A 116 14.75 -3.05 18.08
CA GLY A 116 16.20 -3.14 18.17
C GLY A 116 16.85 -1.84 18.68
N MET A 117 16.26 -0.70 18.33
CA MET A 117 16.74 0.61 18.76
C MET A 117 16.23 1.04 20.13
N GLY A 118 15.36 0.25 20.77
CA GLY A 118 14.68 0.62 22.01
C GLY A 118 13.66 1.76 21.83
N LEU A 119 13.09 1.90 20.63
CA LEU A 119 12.02 2.85 20.31
C LEU A 119 10.66 2.17 20.43
N ASP A 120 9.60 2.93 20.74
CA ASP A 120 8.23 2.39 20.69
C ASP A 120 7.78 2.26 19.21
N PRO A 121 7.50 1.04 18.71
CA PRO A 121 7.06 0.83 17.32
C PRO A 121 5.73 1.49 16.99
N LYS A 122 4.85 1.74 17.97
CA LYS A 122 3.45 2.14 17.73
C LYS A 122 3.33 3.36 16.83
N ASN A 123 4.13 4.40 17.10
CA ASN A 123 4.07 5.65 16.37
C ASN A 123 4.55 5.51 14.91
N TYR A 124 5.55 4.66 14.67
CA TYR A 124 6.02 4.37 13.33
C TYR A 124 4.99 3.55 12.54
N VAL A 125 4.39 2.55 13.18
CA VAL A 125 3.34 1.72 12.58
C VAL A 125 2.13 2.56 12.21
N LEU A 126 1.65 3.42 13.13
CA LEU A 126 0.54 4.34 12.86
C LEU A 126 0.86 5.28 11.70
N SER A 127 2.08 5.79 11.64
CA SER A 127 2.56 6.60 10.52
C SER A 127 2.44 5.86 9.20
N GLN A 128 2.88 4.62 9.12
CA GLN A 128 2.80 3.86 7.87
C GLN A 128 1.37 3.50 7.47
N ALA A 129 0.51 3.21 8.45
CA ALA A 129 -0.91 2.95 8.20
C ALA A 129 -1.60 4.19 7.59
N LEU A 130 -1.33 5.39 8.10
CA LEU A 130 -1.90 6.62 7.54
C LEU A 130 -1.29 6.96 6.18
N ILE A 131 0.03 6.84 6.06
CA ILE A 131 0.76 7.29 4.88
C ILE A 131 0.59 6.34 3.69
N SER A 132 0.40 5.04 3.91
CA SER A 132 0.01 4.12 2.85
C SER A 132 -1.32 4.52 2.20
N ASN A 133 -2.34 4.83 3.00
CA ASN A 133 -3.62 5.30 2.47
C ASN A 133 -3.49 6.62 1.68
N ILE A 134 -2.69 7.57 2.18
CA ILE A 134 -2.43 8.83 1.48
C ILE A 134 -1.68 8.59 0.16
N GLY A 135 -0.69 7.70 0.15
CA GLY A 135 0.06 7.33 -1.05
C GLY A 135 -0.79 6.60 -2.08
N GLY A 136 -1.61 5.63 -1.65
CA GLY A 136 -2.53 4.90 -2.52
C GLY A 136 -3.60 5.78 -3.16
N ALA A 137 -4.04 6.83 -2.48
CA ALA A 137 -4.95 7.82 -3.03
C ALA A 137 -4.35 8.67 -4.19
N ALA A 138 -3.02 8.64 -4.38
CA ALA A 138 -2.35 9.47 -5.38
C ALA A 138 -2.60 9.01 -6.82
N THR A 139 -2.83 7.71 -7.04
CA THR A 139 -2.93 7.13 -8.37
C THR A 139 -4.23 6.37 -8.56
N LEU A 140 -4.60 6.21 -9.83
CA LEU A 140 -5.79 5.45 -10.19
C LEU A 140 -5.69 3.97 -9.74
N ILE A 141 -4.46 3.43 -9.69
CA ILE A 141 -4.21 1.99 -9.50
C ILE A 141 -3.89 1.63 -8.05
N GLY A 142 -3.56 2.61 -7.20
CA GLY A 142 -3.14 2.36 -5.81
C GLY A 142 -4.21 1.72 -4.93
N ASP A 143 -5.49 1.83 -5.27
CA ASP A 143 -6.58 1.22 -4.50
C ASP A 143 -7.81 0.90 -5.39
N PRO A 144 -8.55 -0.20 -5.18
CA PRO A 144 -9.73 -0.52 -6.00
C PRO A 144 -10.82 0.58 -6.07
N PRO A 145 -11.12 1.35 -5.00
CA PRO A 145 -12.03 2.47 -5.08
C PRO A 145 -11.62 3.53 -6.11
N ASN A 146 -10.32 3.79 -6.27
CA ASN A 146 -9.83 4.78 -7.22
C ASN A 146 -10.10 4.33 -8.66
N VAL A 147 -9.84 3.05 -8.96
CA VAL A 147 -10.14 2.47 -10.28
C VAL A 147 -11.64 2.57 -10.59
N ILE A 148 -12.50 2.23 -9.61
CA ILE A 148 -13.96 2.31 -9.77
C ILE A 148 -14.39 3.75 -10.06
N ILE A 149 -13.87 4.73 -9.31
CA ILE A 149 -14.17 6.16 -9.53
C ILE A 149 -13.69 6.60 -10.91
N GLY A 150 -12.45 6.30 -11.28
CA GLY A 150 -11.90 6.71 -12.56
C GLY A 150 -12.62 6.08 -13.75
N SER A 151 -13.00 4.80 -13.66
CA SER A 151 -13.80 4.14 -14.70
C SER A 151 -15.19 4.77 -14.83
N LYS A 152 -15.88 5.04 -13.71
CA LYS A 152 -17.23 5.65 -13.74
C LYS A 152 -17.25 7.09 -14.22
N VAL A 153 -16.21 7.87 -13.93
CA VAL A 153 -16.09 9.26 -14.36
C VAL A 153 -15.44 9.37 -15.75
N GLY A 154 -14.77 8.32 -16.22
CA GLY A 154 -13.98 8.34 -17.45
C GLY A 154 -12.68 9.14 -17.33
N LEU A 155 -12.07 9.16 -16.14
CA LEU A 155 -10.79 9.84 -15.92
C LEU A 155 -9.63 8.98 -16.44
N THR A 156 -8.74 9.60 -17.21
CA THR A 156 -7.48 8.95 -17.58
C THR A 156 -6.53 8.89 -16.38
N PHE A 157 -5.56 7.96 -16.42
CA PHE A 157 -4.55 7.82 -15.37
C PHE A 157 -3.83 9.13 -15.07
N ASN A 158 -3.45 9.87 -16.12
CA ASN A 158 -2.76 11.16 -15.98
C ASN A 158 -3.66 12.24 -15.36
N GLN A 159 -4.93 12.30 -15.77
CA GLN A 159 -5.89 13.24 -15.19
C GLN A 159 -6.13 12.96 -13.70
N PHE A 160 -6.25 11.68 -13.33
CA PHE A 160 -6.42 11.29 -11.93
C PHE A 160 -5.24 11.73 -11.07
N ILE A 161 -4.01 11.46 -11.52
CA ILE A 161 -2.80 11.88 -10.81
C ILE A 161 -2.73 13.39 -10.68
N VAL A 162 -2.96 14.14 -11.76
CA VAL A 162 -2.89 15.61 -11.74
C VAL A 162 -3.94 16.20 -10.80
N ASN A 163 -5.11 15.58 -10.69
CA ASN A 163 -6.18 16.05 -9.82
C ASN A 163 -5.95 15.69 -8.34
N MET A 164 -5.41 14.49 -8.06
CA MET A 164 -5.21 14.00 -6.69
C MET A 164 -3.90 14.46 -6.05
N THR A 165 -2.82 14.58 -6.82
CA THR A 165 -1.49 14.96 -6.32
C THR A 165 -1.47 16.28 -5.53
N PRO A 166 -2.18 17.35 -5.96
CA PRO A 166 -2.26 18.61 -5.20
C PRO A 166 -2.87 18.46 -3.80
N ALA A 167 -3.73 17.47 -3.57
CA ALA A 167 -4.31 17.17 -2.26
C ALA A 167 -3.42 16.21 -1.45
N VAL A 168 -2.82 15.22 -2.13
CA VAL A 168 -2.00 14.18 -1.49
C VAL A 168 -0.70 14.74 -0.91
N ILE A 169 0.00 15.62 -1.62
CA ILE A 169 1.29 16.16 -1.14
C ILE A 169 1.12 16.93 0.18
N PRO A 170 0.20 17.92 0.30
CA PRO A 170 -0.04 18.58 1.57
C PRO A 170 -0.52 17.62 2.66
N ALA A 171 -1.42 16.68 2.35
CA ALA A 171 -1.89 15.69 3.32
C ALA A 171 -0.74 14.84 3.89
N PHE A 172 0.16 14.37 3.03
CA PHE A 172 1.36 13.64 3.41
C PHE A 172 2.25 14.48 4.36
N ILE A 173 2.52 15.74 3.99
CA ILE A 173 3.35 16.64 4.79
C ILE A 173 2.70 16.93 6.15
N ILE A 174 1.40 17.21 6.18
CA ILE A 174 0.65 17.53 7.40
C ILE A 174 0.63 16.34 8.34
N VAL A 175 0.34 15.13 7.85
CA VAL A 175 0.32 13.92 8.69
C VAL A 175 1.70 13.60 9.23
N LEU A 176 2.74 13.68 8.38
CA LEU A 176 4.10 13.44 8.81
C LEU A 176 4.55 14.47 9.86
N ALA A 177 4.22 15.75 9.65
CA ALA A 177 4.51 16.83 10.60
C ALA A 177 3.74 16.68 11.91
N TYR A 178 2.47 16.26 11.86
CA TYR A 178 1.63 16.01 13.03
C TYR A 178 2.21 14.88 13.89
N ILE A 179 2.54 13.74 13.28
CA ILE A 179 3.14 12.60 13.97
C ILE A 179 4.49 12.97 14.56
N TRP A 180 5.31 13.70 13.80
CA TRP A 180 6.59 14.19 14.30
C TRP A 180 6.41 15.15 15.48
N PHE A 181 5.44 16.09 15.40
CA PHE A 181 5.18 17.10 16.43
C PHE A 181 4.72 16.49 17.75
N ILE A 182 3.80 15.53 17.70
CA ILE A 182 3.22 14.95 18.92
C ILE A 182 4.21 14.02 19.65
N ASN A 183 5.10 13.35 18.90
CA ASN A 183 6.06 12.40 19.44
C ASN A 183 7.51 12.93 19.42
N ARG A 184 7.70 14.26 19.44
CA ARG A 184 9.03 14.92 19.40
C ARG A 184 10.03 14.38 20.42
N VAL A 185 9.54 13.91 21.57
CA VAL A 185 10.36 13.37 22.66
C VAL A 185 10.97 12.01 22.26
N GLU A 186 10.24 11.18 21.54
CA GLU A 186 10.67 9.85 21.10
C GLU A 186 11.59 9.90 19.87
N PHE A 187 11.49 10.95 19.05
CA PHE A 187 12.32 11.10 17.85
C PHE A 187 13.70 11.73 18.09
N LYS A 188 14.11 11.93 19.35
CA LYS A 188 15.45 12.44 19.68
C LYS A 188 16.54 11.45 19.24
N PRO A 189 17.66 11.93 18.67
CA PRO A 189 18.74 11.04 18.23
C PRO A 189 19.30 10.22 19.40
N ILE A 190 19.58 8.94 19.14
CA ILE A 190 20.18 8.01 20.09
C ILE A 190 21.66 8.38 20.25
N ASN A 191 21.96 9.42 21.04
CA ASN A 191 23.29 10.05 21.04
C ASN A 191 24.04 9.92 22.39
N THR A 192 24.03 8.76 23.06
CA THR A 192 24.72 8.73 24.38
C THR A 192 25.39 7.44 24.82
N SER A 193 25.42 6.36 24.03
CA SER A 193 26.21 5.19 24.43
C SER A 193 26.68 4.37 23.23
N MET A 194 27.99 4.10 23.16
CA MET A 194 28.59 3.20 22.18
C MET A 194 27.92 1.82 22.20
N ALA A 195 27.43 1.36 23.36
CA ALA A 195 26.69 0.11 23.48
C ALA A 195 25.38 0.12 22.68
N LYS A 196 24.67 1.26 22.62
CA LYS A 196 23.47 1.40 21.77
C LYS A 196 23.81 1.44 20.29
N LEU A 197 24.90 2.08 19.89
CA LEU A 197 25.32 2.09 18.49
C LEU A 197 25.72 0.69 17.99
N VAL A 198 26.44 -0.06 18.83
CA VAL A 198 26.80 -1.46 18.56
C VAL A 198 25.57 -2.36 18.53
N SER A 199 24.61 -2.19 19.45
CA SER A 199 23.37 -2.97 19.41
C SER A 199 22.55 -2.68 18.15
N VAL A 200 22.43 -1.41 17.73
CA VAL A 200 21.79 -1.06 16.46
C VAL A 200 22.50 -1.71 15.28
N GLN A 201 23.84 -1.72 15.25
CA GLN A 201 24.59 -2.39 14.18
C GLN A 201 24.36 -3.91 14.17
N LEU A 202 24.37 -4.55 15.34
CA LEU A 202 24.10 -5.99 15.46
C LEU A 202 22.67 -6.34 15.06
N LEU A 203 21.70 -5.48 15.37
CA LEU A 203 20.31 -5.65 14.98
C LEU A 203 20.10 -5.41 13.49
N LEU A 204 20.73 -4.39 12.91
CA LEU A 204 20.77 -4.21 11.46
C LEU A 204 21.41 -5.42 10.78
N GLN A 205 22.45 -6.01 11.36
CA GLN A 205 23.08 -7.23 10.84
C GLN A 205 22.19 -8.46 11.01
N LYS A 206 21.44 -8.58 12.11
CA LYS A 206 20.47 -9.65 12.36
C LYS A 206 19.28 -9.55 11.40
N ILE A 207 18.67 -8.37 11.28
CA ILE A 207 17.68 -8.02 10.26
C ILE A 207 18.24 -8.42 8.90
N ARG A 208 19.45 -7.99 8.54
CA ARG A 208 20.06 -8.35 7.26
C ARG A 208 20.17 -9.87 7.07
N PHE A 209 20.45 -10.64 8.12
CA PHE A 209 20.56 -12.10 8.04
C PHE A 209 19.20 -12.79 7.93
N GLU A 210 18.21 -12.40 8.73
CA GLU A 210 16.84 -12.93 8.66
C GLU A 210 16.18 -12.58 7.32
N PHE A 211 16.32 -11.34 6.84
CA PHE A 211 15.79 -10.91 5.56
C PHE A 211 16.58 -11.42 4.35
N ALA A 212 17.91 -11.63 4.46
CA ALA A 212 18.68 -12.28 3.40
C ALA A 212 18.32 -13.76 3.22
N ASN A 213 17.72 -14.38 4.24
CA ASN A 213 17.26 -15.76 4.17
C ASN A 213 15.88 -15.90 3.50
N ILE A 214 15.22 -14.79 3.18
CA ILE A 214 14.01 -14.81 2.37
C ILE A 214 14.40 -15.20 0.94
N ARG A 215 13.66 -16.16 0.36
CA ARG A 215 13.83 -16.55 -1.04
C ARG A 215 13.52 -15.35 -1.93
N ILE A 216 14.56 -14.74 -2.49
CA ILE A 216 14.45 -13.71 -3.51
C ILE A 216 14.54 -14.41 -4.87
N ASP A 217 13.43 -14.42 -5.61
CA ASP A 217 13.44 -14.89 -7.00
C ASP A 217 13.73 -13.70 -7.92
N ARG A 218 15.01 -13.56 -8.29
CA ARG A 218 15.45 -12.49 -9.20
C ARG A 218 14.84 -12.61 -10.60
N GLY A 219 14.57 -13.83 -11.07
CA GLY A 219 13.98 -14.05 -12.38
C GLY A 219 12.54 -13.57 -12.40
N LEU A 220 11.78 -13.93 -11.37
CA LEU A 220 10.42 -13.43 -11.16
C LEU A 220 10.39 -11.91 -11.00
N MET A 221 11.29 -11.37 -10.17
CA MET A 221 11.37 -9.93 -9.89
C MET A 221 11.56 -9.09 -11.15
N VAL A 222 12.49 -9.47 -12.04
CA VAL A 222 12.74 -8.73 -13.27
C VAL A 222 11.53 -8.79 -14.20
N LYS A 223 10.92 -9.98 -14.35
CA LYS A 223 9.72 -10.16 -15.18
C LYS A 223 8.54 -9.36 -14.65
N SER A 224 8.30 -9.39 -13.34
CA SER A 224 7.16 -8.73 -12.71
C SER A 224 7.32 -7.20 -12.71
N LEU A 225 8.53 -6.68 -12.47
CA LEU A 225 8.82 -5.25 -12.60
C LEU A 225 8.71 -4.77 -14.05
N ALA A 226 9.22 -5.54 -15.01
CA ALA A 226 9.08 -5.21 -16.43
C ALA A 226 7.59 -5.16 -16.84
N CYS A 227 6.79 -6.12 -16.35
CA CYS A 227 5.35 -6.14 -16.58
C CYS A 227 4.64 -4.92 -15.96
N LEU A 228 4.99 -4.54 -14.72
CA LEU A 228 4.44 -3.36 -14.08
C LEU A 228 4.82 -2.06 -14.80
N ILE A 229 6.09 -1.91 -15.18
CA ILE A 229 6.54 -0.73 -15.93
C ILE A 229 5.81 -0.64 -17.27
N PHE A 230 5.68 -1.77 -17.97
CA PHE A 230 4.93 -1.83 -19.23
C PHE A 230 3.45 -1.47 -19.04
N ALA A 231 2.80 -2.01 -18.00
CA ALA A 231 1.41 -1.68 -17.68
C ALA A 231 1.24 -0.18 -17.37
N ILE A 232 2.11 0.40 -16.53
CA ILE A 232 2.09 1.83 -16.21
C ILE A 232 2.31 2.67 -17.47
N LEU A 233 3.23 2.29 -18.37
CA LEU A 233 3.44 2.99 -19.63
C LEU A 233 2.18 2.95 -20.51
N LEU A 234 1.50 1.81 -20.60
CA LEU A 234 0.24 1.70 -21.34
C LEU A 234 -0.82 2.65 -20.77
N PHE A 235 -0.97 2.71 -19.44
CA PHE A 235 -1.88 3.66 -18.79
C PHE A 235 -1.53 5.12 -19.08
N ILE A 236 -0.24 5.47 -19.11
CA ILE A 236 0.20 6.83 -19.42
C ILE A 236 -0.10 7.18 -20.88
N THR A 237 0.01 6.21 -21.80
CA THR A 237 -0.25 6.40 -23.24
C THR A 237 -1.72 6.38 -23.63
N GLN A 238 -2.61 5.84 -22.79
CA GLN A 238 -4.06 5.98 -22.94
C GLN A 238 -4.46 7.40 -22.47
N THR A 239 -4.24 8.38 -23.35
CA THR A 239 -4.76 9.76 -23.23
C THR A 239 -6.05 9.93 -24.00
#